data_AF-A0A961MQ42-F1
#
_entry.id   AF-A0A961MQ42-F1
#
_cell.length_a   1.000
_cell.length_b   1.000
_cell.length_c   1.000
_cell.angle_alpha   90.00
_cell.angle_beta   90.00
_cell.angle_gamma   90.00
#
_symmetry.space_group_name_H-M   'P 1'
#
loop_
_entity.id
_entity.type
_entity.pdbx_description
1 polymer ?
#
loop_
_entity_poly.entity_id
_entity_poly.type
_entity_poly.pdbx_seq_one_letter_code
_entity_poly.pdbx_strand_id
1 'polypeptide(L)'
;VAAGMIDAHAGALGAIGAHGADLGHRFALIAGTSTCVMALSDEPRFVPGFWGPYRDAVLPGKWLIEGGQSASGALLDHICTVWGGAEPDAAFHARVCARIAELR
;
A
#
# COMPACT_ATOMS: atom_id res chain seq x y z
N VAL A 1 -13.34 11.23 -21.16
CA VAL A 1 -13.01 11.79 -19.83
C VAL A 1 -13.70 10.93 -18.79
N ALA A 2 -12.98 10.42 -17.80
CA ALA A 2 -13.54 9.63 -16.69
C ALA A 2 -13.76 10.52 -15.45
N ALA A 3 -14.51 10.02 -14.47
CA ALA A 3 -14.61 10.69 -13.16
C ALA A 3 -13.24 10.70 -12.45
N GLY A 4 -13.02 11.69 -11.59
CA GLY A 4 -11.81 11.78 -10.77
C GLY A 4 -11.74 10.68 -9.71
N MET A 5 -10.52 10.36 -9.27
CA MET A 5 -10.24 9.35 -8.24
C MET A 5 -9.10 9.82 -7.35
N ILE A 6 -9.14 9.42 -6.07
CA ILE A 6 -8.03 9.61 -5.12
C ILE A 6 -6.82 8.78 -5.59
N ASP A 7 -5.61 9.28 -5.40
CA ASP A 7 -4.37 8.65 -5.85
C ASP A 7 -4.19 7.21 -5.36
N ALA A 8 -4.36 6.96 -4.06
CA ALA A 8 -4.28 5.63 -3.48
C ALA A 8 -5.36 4.70 -4.05
N HIS A 9 -6.56 5.21 -4.28
CA HIS A 9 -7.66 4.44 -4.87
C HIS A 9 -7.35 4.06 -6.33
N ALA A 10 -6.74 4.96 -7.10
CA ALA A 10 -6.27 4.69 -8.46
C ALA A 10 -5.14 3.66 -8.47
N GLY A 11 -4.20 3.77 -7.53
CA GLY A 11 -3.16 2.78 -7.30
C GLY A 11 -3.74 1.40 -6.97
N ALA A 12 -4.75 1.34 -6.08
CA ALA A 12 -5.42 0.10 -5.71
C ALA A 12 -6.15 -0.52 -6.89
N LEU A 13 -6.84 0.29 -7.70
CA LEU A 13 -7.47 -0.16 -8.94
C LEU A 13 -6.44 -0.79 -9.89
N GLY A 14 -5.29 -0.15 -10.08
CA GLY A 14 -4.21 -0.67 -10.91
C GLY A 14 -3.61 -1.98 -10.38
N ALA A 15 -3.33 -2.04 -9.07
CA ALA A 15 -2.71 -3.20 -8.43
C ALA A 15 -3.65 -4.41 -8.34
N ILE A 16 -4.88 -4.21 -7.88
CA ILE A 16 -5.87 -5.28 -7.72
C ILE A 16 -6.47 -5.67 -9.07
N GLY A 17 -6.76 -4.69 -9.94
CA GLY A 17 -7.36 -4.91 -11.25
C GLY A 17 -6.49 -5.76 -12.18
N ALA A 18 -5.18 -5.76 -11.99
CA ALA A 18 -4.25 -6.64 -12.72
C ALA A 18 -4.47 -8.14 -12.47
N HIS A 19 -5.20 -8.51 -11.40
CA HIS A 19 -5.40 -9.90 -10.98
C HIS A 19 -6.78 -10.48 -11.34
N GLY A 20 -7.57 -9.78 -12.16
CA GLY A 20 -8.85 -10.28 -12.67
C GLY A 20 -9.97 -10.22 -11.63
N ALA A 21 -10.87 -11.21 -11.62
CA ALA A 21 -12.10 -11.16 -10.82
C ALA A 21 -11.94 -11.63 -9.36
N ASP A 22 -10.84 -12.30 -9.01
CA ASP A 22 -10.61 -12.82 -7.66
C ASP A 22 -9.94 -11.75 -6.77
N LEU A 23 -10.79 -10.91 -6.18
CA LEU A 23 -10.37 -9.76 -5.36
C LEU A 23 -10.40 -10.05 -3.85
N GLY A 24 -11.14 -11.06 -3.40
CA GLY A 24 -11.49 -11.27 -1.99
C GLY A 24 -10.33 -11.70 -1.09
N HIS A 25 -9.20 -12.11 -1.68
CA HIS A 25 -8.03 -12.62 -0.98
C HIS A 25 -6.77 -11.76 -1.19
N ARG A 26 -6.94 -10.51 -1.63
CA ARG A 26 -5.83 -9.63 -1.98
C ARG A 26 -5.92 -8.30 -1.25
N PHE A 27 -4.76 -7.80 -0.84
CA PHE A 27 -4.59 -6.44 -0.40
C PHE A 27 -3.77 -5.68 -1.44
N ALA A 28 -4.21 -4.48 -1.82
CA ALA A 28 -3.36 -3.49 -2.46
C ALA A 28 -2.51 -2.81 -1.39
N LEU A 29 -1.19 -2.82 -1.58
CA LEU A 29 -0.26 -1.99 -0.81
C LEU A 29 0.20 -0.86 -1.73
N ILE A 30 -0.30 0.35 -1.48
CA ILE A 30 0.10 1.53 -2.23
C ILE A 30 1.20 2.22 -1.44
N ALA A 31 2.43 1.81 -1.73
CA ALA A 31 3.62 2.14 -0.96
C ALA A 31 4.27 3.46 -1.42
N GLY A 32 4.84 4.18 -0.46
CA GLY A 32 5.58 5.42 -0.63
C GLY A 32 6.15 5.87 0.72
N THR A 33 6.22 7.18 0.95
CA THR A 33 6.56 7.78 2.25
C THR A 33 5.70 7.19 3.37
N SER A 34 4.40 7.12 3.14
CA SER A 34 3.39 6.33 3.87
C SER A 34 2.88 5.19 2.99
N THR A 35 2.10 4.26 3.55
CA THR A 35 1.48 3.18 2.78
C THR A 35 -0.01 3.11 3.09
N CYS A 36 -0.85 3.09 2.05
CA CYS A 36 -2.26 2.71 2.18
C CYS A 36 -2.42 1.21 1.90
N VAL A 37 -3.20 0.52 2.73
CA VAL A 37 -3.49 -0.91 2.63
C VAL A 37 -4.99 -1.07 2.39
N MET A 38 -5.37 -1.57 1.23
CA MET A 38 -6.76 -1.62 0.79
C MET A 38 -7.17 -3.02 0.37
N ALA A 39 -8.42 -3.39 0.65
CA ALA A 39 -9.04 -4.62 0.15
C ALA A 39 -10.45 -4.35 -0.34
N LEU A 40 -10.87 -5.13 -1.32
CA LEU A 40 -12.22 -5.10 -1.88
C LEU A 40 -12.99 -6.35 -1.48
N SER A 41 -14.27 -6.19 -1.16
CA SER A 41 -15.19 -7.29 -0.83
C SER A 41 -16.56 -7.11 -1.46
N ASP A 42 -17.28 -8.22 -1.62
CA ASP A 42 -18.68 -8.23 -2.08
C ASP A 42 -19.66 -7.75 -0.98
N GLU A 43 -19.28 -7.95 0.27
CA GLU A 43 -20.07 -7.58 1.45
C GLU A 43 -19.37 -6.50 2.28
N PRO A 44 -20.11 -5.65 3.00
CA PRO A 44 -19.51 -4.66 3.88
C PRO A 44 -18.78 -5.35 5.04
N ARG A 45 -17.51 -4.97 5.27
CA ARG A 45 -16.70 -5.48 6.38
C ARG A 45 -16.27 -4.34 7.30
N PHE A 46 -16.64 -4.42 8.57
CA PHE A 46 -16.21 -3.47 9.60
C PHE A 46 -15.05 -4.09 10.37
N VAL A 47 -13.88 -3.47 10.27
CA VAL A 47 -12.65 -3.98 10.88
C VAL A 47 -12.07 -2.92 11.80
N PRO A 48 -11.86 -3.19 13.10
CA PRO A 48 -11.23 -2.24 14.01
C PRO A 48 -9.87 -1.76 13.48
N GLY A 49 -9.68 -0.44 13.45
CA GLY A 49 -8.45 0.19 12.97
C GLY A 49 -8.40 0.43 11.45
N PHE A 50 -9.42 0.02 10.70
CA PHE A 50 -9.58 0.36 9.29
C PHE A 50 -10.70 1.41 9.12
N TRP A 51 -10.54 2.26 8.12
CA TRP A 51 -11.59 3.11 7.59
C TRP A 51 -12.52 2.32 6.66
N GLY A 52 -13.79 2.76 6.57
CA GLY A 52 -14.84 2.12 5.78
C GLY A 52 -15.82 1.26 6.61
N PRO A 53 -16.60 0.37 5.96
CA PRO A 53 -16.52 0.00 4.55
C PRO A 53 -17.18 1.04 3.62
N TYR A 54 -16.46 1.47 2.58
CA TYR A 54 -16.95 2.43 1.58
C TYR A 54 -17.48 1.71 0.35
N ARG A 55 -18.76 1.93 0.01
CA ARG A 55 -19.39 1.33 -1.17
C ARG A 55 -18.99 2.07 -2.44
N ASP A 56 -18.67 1.33 -3.50
CA ASP A 56 -18.39 1.82 -4.85
C ASP A 56 -17.26 2.85 -4.94
N ALA A 57 -16.37 2.90 -3.93
CA ALA A 57 -15.28 3.88 -3.84
C ALA A 57 -14.16 3.66 -4.87
N VAL A 58 -13.95 2.40 -5.28
CA VAL A 58 -12.94 2.02 -6.29
C VAL A 58 -13.59 1.30 -7.47
N LEU A 59 -14.41 0.27 -7.18
CA LEU A 59 -15.11 -0.53 -8.19
C LEU A 59 -16.62 -0.55 -7.90
N PRO A 60 -17.48 -0.37 -8.91
CA PRO A 60 -18.91 -0.55 -8.76
C PRO A 60 -19.27 -1.96 -8.26
N GLY A 61 -20.21 -2.05 -7.34
CA GLY A 61 -20.67 -3.29 -6.72
C GLY A 61 -19.77 -3.81 -5.59
N LYS A 62 -18.67 -3.13 -5.27
CA LYS A 62 -17.70 -3.59 -4.27
C LYS A 62 -17.63 -2.63 -3.07
N TRP A 63 -17.23 -3.18 -1.93
CA TRP A 63 -16.93 -2.45 -0.72
C TRP A 63 -15.41 -2.36 -0.52
N LEU A 64 -14.93 -1.18 -0.14
CA LEU A 64 -13.53 -0.92 0.19
C LEU A 64 -13.37 -0.82 1.71
N ILE A 65 -12.36 -1.48 2.25
CA ILE A 65 -11.75 -1.10 3.52
C ILE A 65 -10.36 -0.52 3.24
N GLU A 66 -9.99 0.48 4.04
CA GLU A 66 -8.69 1.16 3.91
C GLU A 66 -8.03 1.27 5.28
N GLY A 67 -6.80 0.77 5.38
CA GLY A 67 -5.90 1.01 6.50
C GLY A 67 -4.69 1.80 6.02
N GLY A 68 -3.90 2.28 6.97
CA GLY A 68 -2.72 3.08 6.64
C GLY A 68 -1.58 2.89 7.63
N GLN A 69 -0.36 2.98 7.11
CA GLN A 69 0.86 3.17 7.88
C GLN A 69 1.40 4.56 7.57
N SER A 70 1.27 5.49 8.52
CA SER A 70 1.65 6.90 8.33
C SER A 70 3.13 7.10 8.02
N ALA A 71 3.99 6.18 8.47
CA ALA A 71 5.41 6.14 8.12
C ALA A 71 5.79 4.72 7.72
N SER A 72 6.19 4.54 6.47
CA SER A 72 6.67 3.26 5.92
C SER A 72 8.01 3.47 5.23
N GLY A 73 8.01 3.95 3.98
CA GLY A 73 9.23 4.40 3.30
C GLY A 73 9.97 5.47 4.12
N ALA A 74 9.24 6.44 4.69
CA ALA A 74 9.82 7.47 5.55
C ALA A 74 10.55 6.91 6.78
N LEU A 75 10.01 5.83 7.36
CA LEU A 75 10.64 5.20 8.52
C LEU A 75 11.91 4.45 8.11
N LEU A 76 11.89 3.77 6.96
CA LEU A 76 13.09 3.14 6.40
C LEU A 76 14.17 4.16 6.10
N ASP A 77 13.81 5.26 5.45
CA ASP A 77 14.73 6.37 5.16
C ASP A 77 15.30 6.94 6.46
N HIS A 78 14.46 7.19 7.46
CA HIS A 78 14.91 7.69 8.75
C HIS A 78 15.93 6.76 9.43
N ILE A 79 15.69 5.44 9.42
CA ILE A 79 16.63 4.45 9.97
C ILE A 79 17.96 4.49 9.20
N CYS A 80 17.91 4.61 7.86
CA CYS A 80 19.10 4.71 7.02
C CYS A 80 19.87 6.01 7.29
N THR A 81 19.19 7.14 7.49
CA THR A 81 19.85 8.41 7.85
C THR A 81 20.52 8.33 9.22
N VAL A 82 19.82 7.79 10.22
CA VAL A 82 20.34 7.75 11.61
C VAL A 82 21.49 6.75 11.77
N TRP A 83 21.41 5.59 11.10
CA TRP A 83 22.33 4.48 11.35
C TRP A 83 23.18 4.07 10.14
N GLY A 84 22.81 4.49 8.94
CA GLY A 84 23.42 4.06 7.68
C GLY A 84 24.57 4.94 7.19
N GLY A 85 24.75 6.13 7.76
CA GLY A 85 25.89 7.02 7.46
C GLY A 85 25.90 7.60 6.04
N ALA A 86 24.80 7.49 5.29
CA ALA A 86 24.63 8.04 3.96
C ALA A 86 23.16 8.46 3.75
N GLU A 87 22.94 9.33 2.77
CA GLU A 87 21.59 9.74 2.37
C GLU A 87 20.82 8.52 1.81
N PRO A 88 19.55 8.31 2.23
CA PRO A 88 18.75 7.21 1.71
C PRO A 88 18.44 7.43 0.23
N ASP A 89 18.85 6.48 -0.59
CA ASP A 89 18.46 6.40 -2.00
C ASP A 89 18.24 4.93 -2.41
N ALA A 90 17.79 4.73 -3.64
CA ALA A 90 17.53 3.39 -4.16
C ALA A 90 18.79 2.49 -4.11
N ALA A 91 19.99 3.05 -4.33
CA ALA A 91 21.24 2.29 -4.30
C ALA A 91 21.64 1.91 -2.88
N PHE A 92 21.42 2.78 -1.90
CA PHE A 92 21.65 2.52 -0.48
C PHE A 92 20.71 1.42 0.01
N HIS A 93 19.41 1.53 -0.27
CA HIS A 93 18.41 0.50 0.05
C HIS A 93 18.81 -0.85 -0.56
N ALA A 94 19.26 -0.88 -1.82
CA ALA A 94 19.72 -2.11 -2.47
C ALA A 94 20.93 -2.74 -1.75
N ARG A 95 21.91 -1.94 -1.31
CA ARG A 95 23.05 -2.44 -0.53
C ARG A 95 22.63 -3.01 0.82
N VAL A 96 21.72 -2.35 1.53
CA VAL A 96 21.17 -2.85 2.80
C VAL A 96 20.46 -4.18 2.58
N CYS A 97 19.61 -4.28 1.57
CA CYS A 97 18.92 -5.53 1.22
C CYS A 97 19.89 -6.67 0.88
N ALA A 98 20.91 -6.39 0.05
CA ALA A 98 21.93 -7.38 -0.28
C ALA A 98 22.68 -7.85 0.97
N ARG A 99 23.05 -6.93 1.86
CA ARG A 99 23.72 -7.27 3.12
C ARG A 99 22.85 -8.11 4.04
N ILE A 100 21.56 -7.80 4.15
CA ILE A 100 20.60 -8.60 4.93
C ILE A 100 20.50 -10.02 4.35
N ALA A 101 20.51 -10.17 3.02
CA ALA A 101 20.43 -11.48 2.37
C ALA A 101 21.68 -12.34 2.63
N GLU A 102 22.87 -11.74 2.70
CA GLU A 102 24.12 -12.46 3.07
C GLU A 102 24.14 -12.94 4.53
N LEU A 103 23.40 -12.26 5.42
CA LEU A 103 23.36 -12.56 6.86
C LEU A 103 22.29 -13.58 7.25
N ARG A 104 21.43 -13.97 6.31
CA ARG A 104 20.37 -14.97 6.49
C ARG A 104 20.84 -16.35 6.07
#